data_AF-A0A9E2J379-F1
#
_entry.id   AF-A0A9E2J379-F1
#
_cell.length_a   1.000
_cell.length_b   1.000
_cell.length_c   1.000
_cell.angle_alpha   90.00
_cell.angle_beta   90.00
_cell.angle_gamma   90.00
#
_symmetry.space_group_name_H-M   'P 1'
#
loop_
_entity.id
_entity.type
_entity.pdbx_description
1 polymer ?
#
loop_
_entity_poly.entity_id
_entity_poly.type
_entity_poly.pdbx_seq_one_letter_code
_entity_poly.pdbx_strand_id
1 'polypeptide(L)'
;MKSFLKKSWPFIFLAVLSFIIHFAFLSYPAQVVFDEVHFGKFVAAYSTGQYYFDIHPPLGKLMIAGFVRLTGLNPVFDFEKIGENLPANILLTLRFLPAFFGALFVLFFSWLAYLLSRSRQTALIAGFLILLDNAFLVQSKFILVDIFMLCFEVLTLSFFFLWQQQTKFNAKWFGYLALTGAFAGLTISVKWTGLAVIGIMGVVLLVKVFSKKLALYLSSSVSHPEHIRSAQYKLREESIKDSSAKLSLAHAYGLRMTKFALFKESLLGFFVVLLIAFIIYLLPFYLHFKLLPNSGPGDAFMSQSFQQELKYGRDNVFQPLNFWQKFTELNKTMYTANANLTAEHPFGSKWYAWPLNSKPVYYWNQDTLDALPGWQARIYFSGNPVLWWLAGLSLIFVLLSSTTKNSRRRLSPIFYILLLGYFANLLPFIFVNRVAFLYHYLPTAMYAILILSLLLINFRSKSKTFFWITIALIIFGFIITAPLSYGWLLPPQFSQLATQFIILFN
;
A
#
# COMPACT_ATOMS: atom_id res chain seq x y z
N MET A 1 -17.06 28.00 -13.24
CA MET A 1 -16.20 27.97 -12.02
C MET A 1 -16.95 27.57 -10.73
N LYS A 2 -18.02 28.27 -10.30
CA LYS A 2 -18.76 27.98 -9.04
C LYS A 2 -19.26 26.52 -8.89
N SER A 3 -19.81 25.91 -9.94
CA SER A 3 -20.30 24.51 -9.93
C SER A 3 -19.18 23.47 -9.83
N PHE A 4 -18.02 23.73 -10.45
CA PHE A 4 -16.84 22.87 -10.37
C PHE A 4 -16.25 22.88 -8.96
N LEU A 5 -16.09 24.08 -8.37
CA LEU A 5 -15.59 24.22 -7.00
C LEU A 5 -16.53 23.56 -5.98
N LYS A 6 -17.86 23.74 -6.11
CA LYS A 6 -18.83 23.07 -5.22
C LYS A 6 -18.74 21.54 -5.27
N LYS A 7 -18.45 20.96 -6.44
CA LYS A 7 -18.31 19.50 -6.61
C LYS A 7 -16.95 18.95 -6.19
N SER A 8 -15.90 19.77 -6.22
CA SER A 8 -14.51 19.35 -6.00
C SER A 8 -13.98 19.72 -4.62
N TRP A 9 -14.57 20.71 -3.94
CA TRP A 9 -14.15 21.18 -2.62
C TRP A 9 -13.94 20.07 -1.59
N PRO A 10 -14.81 19.04 -1.44
CA PRO A 10 -14.57 17.98 -0.46
C PRO A 10 -13.26 17.20 -0.70
N PHE A 11 -12.86 17.02 -1.96
CA PHE A 11 -11.60 16.36 -2.31
C PHE A 11 -10.40 17.29 -2.13
N ILE A 12 -10.57 18.59 -2.40
CA ILE A 12 -9.56 19.61 -2.11
C ILE A 12 -9.30 19.68 -0.60
N PHE A 13 -10.38 19.70 0.20
CA PHE A 13 -10.30 19.68 1.66
C PHE A 13 -9.60 18.41 2.15
N LEU A 14 -9.97 17.24 1.63
CA LEU A 14 -9.30 15.98 1.94
C LEU A 14 -7.81 16.03 1.61
N ALA A 15 -7.44 16.60 0.46
CA ALA A 15 -6.04 16.77 0.07
C ALA A 15 -5.30 17.68 1.05
N VAL A 16 -5.80 18.88 1.31
CA VAL A 16 -5.18 19.83 2.24
C VAL A 16 -5.03 19.19 3.63
N LEU A 17 -6.08 18.56 4.15
CA LEU A 17 -6.03 17.90 5.45
C LEU A 17 -5.04 16.72 5.46
N SER A 18 -4.96 15.96 4.37
CA SER A 18 -3.99 14.88 4.21
C SER A 18 -2.56 15.40 4.34
N PHE A 19 -2.21 16.46 3.61
CA PHE A 19 -0.89 17.08 3.70
C PHE A 19 -0.62 17.66 5.09
N ILE A 20 -1.59 18.32 5.72
CA ILE A 20 -1.43 18.85 7.08
C ILE A 20 -1.09 17.74 8.08
N ILE A 21 -1.86 16.64 8.08
CA ILE A 21 -1.67 15.52 9.02
C ILE A 21 -0.32 14.84 8.79
N HIS A 22 0.06 14.56 7.54
CA HIS A 22 1.29 13.84 7.23
C HIS A 22 2.57 14.67 7.45
N PHE A 23 2.49 16.00 7.30
CA PHE A 23 3.63 16.90 7.52
C PHE A 23 3.69 17.47 8.95
N ALA A 24 2.65 17.28 9.75
CA ALA A 24 2.62 17.75 11.13
C ALA A 24 3.78 17.13 11.94
N PHE A 25 4.62 18.01 12.51
CA PHE A 25 5.73 17.63 13.37
C PHE A 25 6.72 16.66 12.70
N LEU A 26 6.99 16.79 11.40
CA LEU A 26 7.78 15.82 10.63
C LEU A 26 9.23 15.65 11.15
N SER A 27 9.86 16.74 11.57
CA SER A 27 11.19 16.71 12.20
C SER A 27 11.19 16.19 13.64
N TYR A 28 10.03 15.98 14.25
CA TYR A 28 9.90 15.57 15.64
C TYR A 28 9.43 14.09 15.75
N PRO A 29 10.08 13.28 16.61
CA PRO A 29 11.27 13.60 17.41
C PRO A 29 12.50 13.80 16.52
N ALA A 30 13.40 14.68 16.95
CA ALA A 30 14.68 14.94 16.28
C ALA A 30 15.70 13.82 16.60
N GLN A 31 15.23 12.59 16.57
CA GLN A 31 15.95 11.38 16.92
C GLN A 31 15.60 10.27 15.95
N VAL A 32 16.52 9.32 15.78
CA VAL A 32 16.33 8.09 15.01
C VAL A 32 15.31 7.20 15.69
N VAL A 33 14.33 6.70 14.94
CA VAL A 33 13.32 5.75 15.45
C VAL A 33 13.52 4.33 14.88
N PHE A 34 12.70 3.38 15.31
CA PHE A 34 12.67 2.01 14.80
C PHE A 34 12.65 1.96 13.26
N ASP A 35 13.41 1.02 12.71
CA ASP A 35 13.71 0.83 11.28
C ASP A 35 14.40 2.02 10.55
N GLU A 36 14.35 3.26 11.05
CA GLU A 36 15.19 4.36 10.53
C GLU A 36 16.69 4.05 10.72
N VAL A 37 17.03 3.29 11.77
CA VAL A 37 18.38 2.73 11.98
C VAL A 37 18.87 1.89 10.79
N HIS A 38 17.97 1.25 10.05
CA HIS A 38 18.31 0.42 8.90
C HIS A 38 18.22 1.23 7.60
N PHE A 39 17.06 1.81 7.33
CA PHE A 39 16.83 2.54 6.08
C PHE A 39 17.67 3.82 5.98
N GLY A 40 17.96 4.49 7.10
CA GLY A 40 18.89 5.61 7.16
C GLY A 40 20.29 5.23 6.70
N LYS A 41 20.85 4.12 7.22
CA LYS A 41 22.15 3.58 6.76
C LYS A 41 22.14 3.26 5.27
N PHE A 42 21.08 2.62 4.79
CA PHE A 42 21.00 2.26 3.37
C PHE A 42 20.87 3.48 2.45
N VAL A 43 20.17 4.53 2.89
CA VAL A 43 20.10 5.80 2.17
C VAL A 43 21.46 6.50 2.16
N ALA A 44 22.15 6.56 3.31
CA ALA A 44 23.49 7.13 3.43
C ALA A 44 24.53 6.39 2.59
N ALA A 45 24.41 5.05 2.46
CA ALA A 45 25.30 4.24 1.63
C ALA A 45 25.30 4.64 0.15
N TYR A 46 24.18 5.15 -0.38
CA TYR A 46 24.15 5.70 -1.75
C TYR A 46 24.86 7.05 -1.90
N SER A 47 25.10 7.77 -0.80
CA SER A 47 25.92 8.97 -0.78
C SER A 47 27.41 8.65 -0.66
N THR A 48 27.77 7.63 0.13
CA THR A 48 29.17 7.17 0.27
C THR A 48 29.64 6.24 -0.85
N GLY A 49 28.70 5.63 -1.57
CA GLY A 49 28.96 4.61 -2.59
C GLY A 49 29.40 3.27 -2.02
N GLN A 50 29.27 3.05 -0.72
CA GLN A 50 29.64 1.80 -0.05
C GLN A 50 28.56 0.74 -0.23
N TYR A 51 28.95 -0.45 -0.65
CA TYR A 51 28.03 -1.56 -0.84
C TYR A 51 27.39 -2.01 0.48
N TYR A 52 26.08 -2.20 0.46
CA TYR A 52 25.31 -2.76 1.57
C TYR A 52 24.43 -3.90 1.07
N PHE A 53 24.05 -4.77 1.98
CA PHE A 53 23.09 -5.84 1.73
C PHE A 53 21.79 -5.54 2.49
N ASP A 54 20.66 -5.74 1.81
CA ASP A 54 19.34 -5.72 2.42
C ASP A 54 18.45 -6.79 1.78
N ILE A 55 17.49 -7.29 2.57
CA ILE A 55 16.53 -8.31 2.16
C ILE A 55 15.42 -7.76 1.25
N HIS A 56 15.29 -6.44 1.11
CA HIS A 56 14.28 -5.80 0.27
C HIS A 56 14.88 -5.19 -1.01
N PRO A 57 14.14 -5.27 -2.13
CA PRO A 57 14.51 -4.57 -3.36
C PRO A 57 14.84 -3.07 -3.16
N PRO A 58 15.69 -2.48 -4.03
CA PRO A 58 16.37 -1.22 -3.69
C PRO A 58 15.54 0.05 -3.96
N LEU A 59 14.40 0.00 -4.64
CA LEU A 59 13.72 1.20 -5.15
C LEU A 59 13.35 2.19 -4.05
N GLY A 60 12.74 1.74 -2.95
CA GLY A 60 12.31 2.65 -1.88
C GLY A 60 13.48 3.45 -1.29
N LYS A 61 14.63 2.79 -1.14
CA LYS A 61 15.86 3.39 -0.62
C LYS A 61 16.49 4.34 -1.64
N LEU A 62 16.51 3.94 -2.91
CA LEU A 62 16.97 4.76 -4.03
C LEU A 62 16.11 6.03 -4.21
N MET A 63 14.80 5.93 -3.99
CA MET A 63 13.90 7.08 -4.07
C MET A 63 14.24 8.13 -3.01
N ILE A 64 14.40 7.70 -1.75
CA ILE A 64 14.79 8.62 -0.66
C ILE A 64 16.19 9.18 -0.94
N ALA A 65 17.18 8.34 -1.25
CA ALA A 65 18.55 8.79 -1.55
C ALA A 65 18.60 9.76 -2.73
N GLY A 66 17.85 9.49 -3.80
CA GLY A 66 17.72 10.36 -4.97
C GLY A 66 17.11 11.71 -4.61
N PHE A 67 16.04 11.74 -3.81
CA PHE A 67 15.43 12.98 -3.34
C PHE A 67 16.39 13.80 -2.47
N VAL A 68 17.08 13.17 -1.52
CA VAL A 68 18.05 13.84 -0.66
C VAL A 68 19.20 14.44 -1.48
N ARG A 69 19.69 13.71 -2.50
CA ARG A 69 20.72 14.24 -3.40
C ARG A 69 20.27 15.49 -4.15
N LEU A 70 18.99 15.61 -4.50
CA LEU A 70 18.44 16.81 -5.17
C LEU A 70 18.41 18.05 -4.27
N THR A 71 18.44 17.89 -2.95
CA THR A 71 18.50 19.03 -2.01
C THR A 71 19.93 19.51 -1.77
N GLY A 72 20.93 18.85 -2.34
CA GLY A 72 22.35 19.12 -2.10
C GLY A 72 22.87 18.55 -0.77
N LEU A 73 22.03 17.85 0.00
CA LEU A 73 22.47 17.17 1.21
C LEU A 73 23.17 15.84 0.88
N ASN A 74 24.29 15.60 1.54
CA ASN A 74 24.99 14.32 1.54
C ASN A 74 24.99 13.77 2.97
N PRO A 75 23.99 12.97 3.38
CA PRO A 75 23.94 12.40 4.71
C PRO A 75 25.05 11.35 4.87
N VAL A 76 26.10 11.70 5.61
CA VAL A 76 27.16 10.77 6.05
C VAL A 76 27.00 10.47 7.54
N PHE A 77 25.75 10.40 8.00
CA PHE A 77 25.44 10.15 9.41
C PHE A 77 25.36 8.65 9.66
N ASP A 78 25.95 8.21 10.76
CA ASP A 78 25.81 6.85 11.24
C ASP A 78 24.46 6.74 11.98
N PHE A 79 23.54 5.92 11.47
CA PHE A 79 22.24 5.68 12.12
C PHE A 79 22.37 4.49 13.09
N GLU A 80 23.20 4.61 14.13
CA GLU A 80 23.64 3.45 14.90
C GLU A 80 22.54 2.85 15.77
N LYS A 81 21.77 3.71 16.44
CA LYS A 81 20.79 3.27 17.45
C LYS A 81 19.54 4.15 17.50
N ILE A 82 18.46 3.56 17.99
CA ILE A 82 17.21 4.28 18.29
C ILE A 82 17.47 5.31 19.40
N GLY A 83 16.91 6.51 19.27
CA GLY A 83 17.07 7.62 20.21
C GLY A 83 18.30 8.50 19.94
N GLU A 84 19.13 8.17 18.95
CA GLU A 84 20.25 9.01 18.53
C GLU A 84 19.78 10.34 17.95
N ASN A 85 20.35 11.45 18.42
CA ASN A 85 19.97 12.79 17.98
C ASN A 85 20.49 13.08 16.58
N LEU A 86 19.62 13.59 15.71
CA LEU A 86 19.99 14.08 14.38
C LEU A 86 19.47 15.51 14.17
N PRO A 87 20.19 16.34 13.39
CA PRO A 87 19.72 17.69 13.09
C PRO A 87 18.33 17.68 12.44
N ALA A 88 17.42 18.49 12.98
CA ALA A 88 16.01 18.50 12.59
C ALA A 88 15.77 18.80 11.10
N ASN A 89 16.64 19.59 10.47
CA ASN A 89 16.61 19.90 9.03
C ASN A 89 17.00 18.70 8.15
N ILE A 90 17.91 17.84 8.64
CA ILE A 90 18.31 16.62 7.94
C ILE A 90 17.19 15.58 8.02
N LEU A 91 16.64 15.38 9.23
CA LEU A 91 15.46 14.52 9.41
C LEU A 91 14.26 15.00 8.59
N LEU A 92 14.03 16.32 8.54
CA LEU A 92 12.98 16.88 7.69
C LEU A 92 13.14 16.41 6.24
N THR A 93 14.35 16.51 5.70
CA THR A 93 14.63 16.16 4.31
C THR A 93 14.48 14.66 4.06
N LEU A 94 15.00 13.83 4.96
CA LEU A 94 14.94 12.37 4.84
C LEU A 94 13.49 11.84 4.98
N ARG A 95 12.69 12.46 5.85
CA ARG A 95 11.29 12.09 6.10
C ARG A 95 10.31 12.74 5.11
N PHE A 96 10.74 13.74 4.35
CA PHE A 96 9.87 14.48 3.42
C PHE A 96 9.23 13.57 2.37
N LEU A 97 10.02 12.73 1.68
CA LEU A 97 9.51 11.93 0.58
C LEU A 97 8.51 10.86 1.06
N PRO A 98 8.78 10.09 2.13
CA PRO A 98 7.76 9.24 2.76
C PRO A 98 6.48 9.99 3.12
N ALA A 99 6.58 11.18 3.74
CA ALA A 99 5.41 11.96 4.17
C ALA A 99 4.60 12.48 2.98
N PHE A 100 5.28 12.91 1.92
CA PHE A 100 4.67 13.31 0.66
C PHE A 100 3.88 12.17 0.04
N PHE A 101 4.47 10.96 -0.01
CA PHE A 101 3.78 9.77 -0.51
C PHE A 101 2.64 9.34 0.42
N GLY A 102 2.74 9.52 1.74
CA GLY A 102 1.63 9.33 2.66
C GLY A 102 0.44 10.25 2.36
N ALA A 103 0.71 11.54 2.12
CA ALA A 103 -0.33 12.48 1.78
C ALA A 103 -1.01 12.12 0.45
N LEU A 104 -0.23 11.71 -0.56
CA LEU A 104 -0.73 11.26 -1.87
C LEU A 104 -1.46 9.92 -1.78
N PHE A 105 -1.03 9.01 -0.90
CA PHE A 105 -1.65 7.71 -0.71
C PHE A 105 -3.14 7.83 -0.40
N VAL A 106 -3.50 8.76 0.49
CA VAL A 106 -4.91 9.05 0.83
C VAL A 106 -5.73 9.40 -0.41
N LEU A 107 -5.15 10.18 -1.32
CA LEU A 107 -5.80 10.62 -2.56
C LEU A 107 -5.90 9.49 -3.59
N PHE A 108 -4.83 8.72 -3.76
CA PHE A 108 -4.83 7.55 -4.65
C PHE A 108 -5.81 6.49 -4.14
N PHE A 109 -5.88 6.29 -2.83
CA PHE A 109 -6.80 5.34 -2.20
C PHE A 109 -8.26 5.80 -2.36
N SER A 110 -8.53 7.09 -2.16
CA SER A 110 -9.83 7.70 -2.46
C SER A 110 -10.21 7.52 -3.95
N TRP A 111 -9.24 7.68 -4.86
CA TRP A 111 -9.46 7.47 -6.28
C TRP A 111 -9.73 6.00 -6.63
N LEU A 112 -9.00 5.04 -6.06
CA LEU A 112 -9.27 3.62 -6.22
C LEU A 112 -10.68 3.27 -5.71
N ALA A 113 -11.06 3.80 -4.55
CA ALA A 113 -12.41 3.66 -4.00
C ALA A 113 -13.47 4.22 -4.96
N TYR A 114 -13.21 5.35 -5.63
CA TYR A 114 -14.08 5.88 -6.68
C TYR A 114 -14.15 4.94 -7.89
N LEU A 115 -13.02 4.42 -8.37
CA LEU A 115 -12.98 3.53 -9.54
C LEU A 115 -13.74 2.23 -9.30
N LEU A 116 -13.65 1.67 -8.09
CA LEU A 116 -14.37 0.48 -7.70
C LEU A 116 -15.86 0.74 -7.47
N SER A 117 -16.19 1.75 -6.66
CA SER A 117 -17.57 1.99 -6.20
C SER A 117 -18.42 2.83 -7.15
N ARG A 118 -17.78 3.64 -8.00
CA ARG A 118 -18.37 4.73 -8.80
C ARG A 118 -19.11 5.77 -7.97
N SER A 119 -18.84 5.81 -6.67
CA SER A 119 -19.49 6.70 -5.72
C SER A 119 -18.47 7.72 -5.19
N ARG A 120 -18.73 9.00 -5.44
CA ARG A 120 -17.93 10.09 -4.87
C ARG A 120 -17.99 10.09 -3.34
N GLN A 121 -19.11 9.65 -2.77
CA GLN A 121 -19.25 9.58 -1.31
C GLN A 121 -18.39 8.45 -0.74
N THR A 122 -18.38 7.28 -1.37
CA THR A 122 -17.51 6.18 -0.95
C THR A 122 -16.04 6.55 -1.10
N ALA A 123 -15.69 7.26 -2.18
CA ALA A 123 -14.33 7.78 -2.38
C ALA A 123 -13.89 8.72 -1.25
N LEU A 124 -14.74 9.70 -0.89
CA LEU A 124 -14.46 10.63 0.19
C LEU A 124 -14.35 9.92 1.54
N ILE A 125 -15.25 9.00 1.84
CA ILE A 125 -15.21 8.23 3.10
C ILE A 125 -13.99 7.33 3.14
N ALA A 126 -13.65 6.61 2.07
CA ALA A 126 -12.44 5.78 2.05
C ALA A 126 -11.18 6.59 2.30
N GLY A 127 -11.04 7.75 1.63
CA GLY A 127 -9.93 8.67 1.86
C GLY A 127 -9.92 9.24 3.28
N PHE A 128 -11.08 9.61 3.82
CA PHE A 128 -11.18 10.12 5.18
C PHE A 128 -10.85 9.06 6.24
N LEU A 129 -11.32 7.81 6.06
CA LEU A 129 -11.04 6.72 7.01
C LEU A 129 -9.56 6.34 7.00
N ILE A 130 -8.93 6.23 5.83
CA ILE A 130 -7.49 5.88 5.75
C ILE A 130 -6.60 7.01 6.30
N LEU A 131 -7.04 8.27 6.17
CA LEU A 131 -6.37 9.43 6.77
C LEU A 131 -6.40 9.39 8.31
N LEU A 132 -7.45 8.81 8.89
CA LEU A 132 -7.61 8.63 10.34
C LEU A 132 -7.03 7.32 10.85
N ASP A 133 -6.12 6.70 10.09
CA ASP A 133 -5.43 5.49 10.48
C ASP A 133 -3.98 5.80 10.92
N ASN A 134 -3.73 5.58 12.21
CA ASN A 134 -2.46 5.86 12.85
C ASN A 134 -1.29 5.02 12.30
N ALA A 135 -1.54 3.82 11.76
CA ALA A 135 -0.48 2.97 11.26
C ALA A 135 0.06 3.50 9.91
N PHE A 136 -0.82 3.95 9.03
CA PHE A 136 -0.42 4.58 7.75
C PHE A 136 0.29 5.92 7.99
N LEU A 137 -0.15 6.68 9.01
CA LEU A 137 0.54 7.90 9.44
C LEU A 137 1.97 7.62 9.92
N VAL A 138 2.18 6.62 10.79
CA VAL A 138 3.54 6.28 11.26
C VAL A 138 4.44 5.83 10.09
N GLN A 139 3.93 5.05 9.15
CA GLN A 139 4.72 4.55 8.00
C GLN A 139 5.14 5.62 7.01
N SER A 140 4.43 6.74 6.97
CA SER A 140 4.75 7.86 6.11
C SER A 140 5.57 8.92 6.82
N LYS A 141 5.56 8.95 8.15
CA LYS A 141 6.26 9.98 8.93
C LYS A 141 7.78 9.76 9.02
N PHE A 142 8.22 8.52 9.01
CA PHE A 142 9.62 8.15 9.24
C PHE A 142 10.33 7.74 7.94
N ILE A 143 11.65 7.52 7.99
CA ILE A 143 12.47 7.05 6.87
C ILE A 143 12.13 5.57 6.59
N LEU A 144 10.93 5.33 6.06
CA LEU A 144 10.36 4.01 5.81
C LEU A 144 9.91 3.91 4.36
N VAL A 145 9.90 2.68 3.84
CA VAL A 145 9.68 2.44 2.41
C VAL A 145 8.31 1.84 2.10
N ASP A 146 7.61 1.30 3.09
CA ASP A 146 6.32 0.62 2.87
C ASP A 146 5.27 1.56 2.27
N ILE A 147 5.29 2.85 2.61
CA ILE A 147 4.35 3.82 2.03
C ILE A 147 4.48 3.96 0.51
N PHE A 148 5.70 3.83 -0.05
CA PHE A 148 5.91 3.84 -1.50
C PHE A 148 5.27 2.62 -2.16
N MET A 149 5.48 1.43 -1.57
CA MET A 149 4.88 0.19 -2.04
C MET A 149 3.35 0.30 -2.07
N LEU A 150 2.74 0.78 -0.97
CA LEU A 150 1.29 0.94 -0.86
C LEU A 150 0.73 1.92 -1.90
N CYS A 151 1.42 3.04 -2.15
CA CYS A 151 1.04 3.97 -3.23
C CYS A 151 1.05 3.31 -4.60
N PHE A 152 2.14 2.61 -4.93
CA PHE A 152 2.29 1.95 -6.22
C PHE A 152 1.31 0.79 -6.37
N GLU A 153 0.98 0.06 -5.31
CA GLU A 153 -0.06 -0.98 -5.33
C GLU A 153 -1.44 -0.39 -5.67
N VAL A 154 -1.81 0.73 -5.03
CA VAL A 154 -3.09 1.42 -5.31
C VAL A 154 -3.14 1.92 -6.74
N LEU A 155 -2.05 2.50 -7.23
CA LEU A 155 -1.95 2.96 -8.61
C LEU A 155 -2.02 1.80 -9.60
N THR A 156 -1.35 0.68 -9.31
CA THR A 156 -1.42 -0.56 -10.11
C THR A 156 -2.87 -1.00 -10.27
N LEU A 157 -3.61 -1.11 -9.15
CA LEU A 157 -5.02 -1.50 -9.17
C LEU A 157 -5.88 -0.45 -9.88
N SER A 158 -5.62 0.84 -9.66
CA SER A 158 -6.38 1.93 -10.29
C SER A 158 -6.27 1.87 -11.81
N PHE A 159 -5.04 1.77 -12.33
CA PHE A 159 -4.81 1.63 -13.77
C PHE A 159 -5.30 0.28 -14.30
N PHE A 160 -5.22 -0.79 -13.52
CA PHE A 160 -5.81 -2.08 -13.89
C PHE A 160 -7.32 -1.95 -14.09
N PHE A 161 -8.04 -1.32 -13.17
CA PHE A 161 -9.48 -1.09 -13.34
C PHE A 161 -9.79 -0.17 -14.51
N LEU A 162 -8.99 0.87 -14.75
CA LEU A 162 -9.16 1.74 -15.91
C LEU A 162 -8.93 1.01 -17.24
N TRP A 163 -7.93 0.13 -17.29
CA TRP A 163 -7.68 -0.76 -18.42
C TRP A 163 -8.87 -1.68 -18.66
N GLN A 164 -9.38 -2.33 -17.60
CA GLN A 164 -10.53 -3.24 -17.70
C GLN A 164 -11.85 -2.56 -18.10
N GLN A 165 -11.96 -1.24 -17.95
CA GLN A 165 -13.11 -0.44 -18.39
C GLN A 165 -13.05 -0.07 -19.87
N GLN A 166 -11.91 -0.28 -20.55
CA GLN A 166 -11.78 0.04 -21.96
C GLN A 166 -12.43 -1.06 -22.81
N THR A 167 -13.32 -0.66 -23.72
CA THR A 167 -14.02 -1.58 -24.64
C THR A 167 -13.42 -1.61 -26.04
N LYS A 168 -12.46 -0.73 -26.34
CA LYS A 168 -11.81 -0.60 -27.65
C LYS A 168 -10.30 -0.55 -27.47
N PHE A 169 -9.57 -1.20 -28.38
CA PHE A 169 -8.11 -1.10 -28.48
C PHE A 169 -7.71 0.27 -29.02
N ASN A 170 -7.58 1.24 -28.12
CA ASN A 170 -7.16 2.61 -28.43
C ASN A 170 -5.96 3.01 -27.57
N ALA A 171 -5.43 4.22 -27.76
CA ALA A 171 -4.30 4.72 -26.97
C ALA A 171 -4.54 4.66 -25.45
N LYS A 172 -5.78 4.82 -24.98
CA LYS A 172 -6.10 4.69 -23.54
C LYS A 172 -5.99 3.25 -23.06
N TRP A 173 -6.42 2.27 -23.87
CA TRP A 173 -6.30 0.85 -23.55
C TRP A 173 -4.83 0.47 -23.36
N PHE A 174 -3.97 0.81 -24.33
CA PHE A 174 -2.54 0.53 -24.26
C PHE A 174 -1.84 1.33 -23.16
N GLY A 175 -2.21 2.60 -22.99
CA GLY A 175 -1.67 3.45 -21.94
C GLY A 175 -1.97 2.93 -20.54
N TYR A 176 -3.21 2.55 -20.25
CA TYR A 176 -3.57 1.98 -18.95
C TYR A 176 -2.92 0.62 -18.71
N LEU A 177 -2.83 -0.24 -19.73
CA LEU A 177 -2.11 -1.51 -19.62
C LEU A 177 -0.63 -1.27 -19.26
N ALA A 178 0.03 -0.34 -19.97
CA ALA A 178 1.42 -0.02 -19.72
C ALA A 178 1.63 0.57 -18.31
N LEU A 179 0.73 1.46 -17.87
CA LEU A 179 0.78 2.03 -16.51
C LEU A 179 0.52 0.96 -15.44
N THR A 180 -0.38 0.00 -15.68
CA THR A 180 -0.56 -1.15 -14.78
C THR A 180 0.73 -1.94 -14.62
N GLY A 181 1.38 -2.30 -15.73
CA GLY A 181 2.68 -3.00 -15.68
C GLY A 181 3.76 -2.18 -15.00
N ALA A 182 3.83 -0.88 -15.31
CA ALA A 182 4.85 0.00 -14.74
C ALA A 182 4.73 0.14 -13.24
N PHE A 183 3.54 0.48 -12.72
CA PHE A 183 3.32 0.57 -11.28
C PHE A 183 3.46 -0.78 -10.58
N ALA A 184 3.06 -1.89 -11.21
CA ALA A 184 3.26 -3.22 -10.62
C ALA A 184 4.77 -3.53 -10.45
N GLY A 185 5.58 -3.20 -11.46
CA GLY A 185 7.03 -3.30 -11.38
C GLY A 185 7.60 -2.43 -10.26
N LEU A 186 7.14 -1.19 -10.13
CA LEU A 186 7.55 -0.29 -9.04
C LEU A 186 7.15 -0.86 -7.66
N THR A 187 5.94 -1.39 -7.49
CA THR A 187 5.50 -2.01 -6.23
C THR A 187 6.45 -3.13 -5.79
N ILE A 188 6.75 -4.07 -6.69
CA ILE A 188 7.64 -5.21 -6.41
C ILE A 188 9.08 -4.75 -6.16
N SER A 189 9.50 -3.67 -6.81
CA SER A 189 10.84 -3.07 -6.66
C SER A 189 11.05 -2.36 -5.32
N VAL A 190 9.98 -2.10 -4.56
CA VAL A 190 10.08 -1.62 -3.17
C VAL A 190 10.16 -2.79 -2.20
N LYS A 191 9.26 -3.78 -2.34
CA LYS A 191 9.18 -4.94 -1.43
C LYS A 191 8.44 -6.10 -2.10
N TRP A 192 8.90 -7.33 -1.87
CA TRP A 192 8.31 -8.53 -2.49
C TRP A 192 6.89 -8.88 -2.01
N THR A 193 6.44 -8.35 -0.87
CA THR A 193 5.03 -8.42 -0.46
C THR A 193 4.10 -7.82 -1.53
N GLY A 194 4.62 -6.90 -2.35
CA GLY A 194 3.95 -6.36 -3.52
C GLY A 194 3.56 -7.37 -4.60
N LEU A 195 4.13 -8.58 -4.61
CA LEU A 195 3.74 -9.65 -5.55
C LEU A 195 2.26 -10.05 -5.42
N ALA A 196 1.64 -9.80 -4.27
CA ALA A 196 0.22 -10.06 -4.06
C ALA A 196 -0.66 -9.34 -5.10
N VAL A 197 -0.30 -8.12 -5.54
CA VAL A 197 -1.08 -7.35 -6.53
C VAL A 197 -1.15 -8.05 -7.89
N ILE A 198 -0.06 -8.73 -8.29
CA ILE A 198 -0.01 -9.53 -9.52
C ILE A 198 -0.99 -10.71 -9.40
N GLY A 199 -0.97 -11.40 -8.27
CA GLY A 199 -1.89 -12.51 -7.97
C GLY A 199 -3.36 -12.07 -8.01
N ILE A 200 -3.68 -10.92 -7.40
CA ILE A 200 -5.02 -10.34 -7.41
C ILE A 200 -5.49 -10.08 -8.84
N MET A 201 -4.68 -9.40 -9.66
CA MET A 201 -5.02 -9.13 -11.06
C MET A 201 -5.22 -10.42 -11.85
N GLY A 202 -4.33 -11.39 -11.69
CA GLY A 202 -4.43 -12.69 -12.36
C GLY A 202 -5.73 -13.42 -12.04
N VAL A 203 -6.11 -13.49 -10.75
CA VAL A 203 -7.36 -14.12 -10.34
C VAL A 203 -8.59 -13.33 -10.82
N VAL A 204 -8.57 -12.00 -10.77
CA VAL A 204 -9.68 -11.19 -11.30
C VAL A 204 -9.87 -11.43 -12.80
N LEU A 205 -8.79 -11.45 -13.58
CA LEU A 205 -8.82 -11.74 -15.01
C LEU A 205 -9.30 -13.16 -15.32
N LEU A 206 -8.84 -14.15 -14.54
CA LEU A 206 -9.29 -15.53 -14.68
C LEU A 206 -10.80 -15.66 -14.39
N VAL A 207 -11.27 -15.11 -13.26
CA VAL A 207 -12.69 -15.17 -12.88
C VAL A 207 -13.56 -14.38 -13.86
N LYS A 208 -13.05 -13.30 -14.46
CA LYS A 208 -13.74 -12.51 -15.50
C LYS A 208 -14.20 -13.39 -16.67
N VAL A 209 -13.38 -14.37 -17.08
CA VAL A 209 -13.68 -15.30 -18.19
C VAL A 209 -14.93 -16.16 -17.90
N PHE A 210 -15.12 -16.55 -16.64
CA PHE A 210 -16.19 -17.47 -16.25
C PHE A 210 -17.41 -16.77 -15.63
N SER A 211 -17.24 -15.57 -15.08
CA SER A 211 -18.29 -14.82 -14.38
C SER A 211 -18.80 -13.64 -15.21
N LYS A 212 -19.95 -13.83 -15.88
CA LYS A 212 -20.65 -12.75 -16.61
C LYS A 212 -20.90 -11.53 -15.72
N LYS A 213 -21.22 -11.75 -14.44
CA LYS A 213 -21.49 -10.67 -13.48
C LYS A 213 -20.25 -9.82 -13.22
N LEU A 214 -19.08 -10.45 -13.08
CA LEU A 214 -17.80 -9.76 -12.92
C LEU A 214 -17.37 -9.06 -14.22
N ALA A 215 -17.47 -9.75 -15.36
CA ALA A 215 -17.14 -9.17 -16.66
C ALA A 215 -17.95 -7.90 -16.95
N LEU A 216 -19.26 -7.93 -16.71
CA LEU A 216 -20.12 -6.75 -16.84
C LEU A 216 -19.75 -5.64 -15.86
N TYR A 217 -19.44 -5.97 -14.60
CA TYR A 217 -19.02 -4.97 -13.62
C TYR A 217 -17.75 -4.25 -14.05
N LEU A 218 -16.74 -4.99 -14.53
CA LEU A 218 -15.46 -4.44 -14.98
C LEU A 218 -15.60 -3.59 -16.25
N SER A 219 -16.42 -4.02 -17.22
CA SER A 219 -16.63 -3.31 -18.48
C SER A 219 -17.64 -2.17 -18.40
N SER A 220 -18.54 -2.18 -17.42
CA SER A 220 -19.58 -1.16 -17.29
C SER A 220 -19.01 0.18 -16.82
N SER A 221 -19.33 1.24 -17.57
CA SER A 221 -19.20 2.63 -17.12
C SER A 221 -20.34 3.07 -16.18
N VAL A 222 -21.36 2.21 -15.96
CA VAL A 222 -22.62 2.52 -15.28
C VAL A 222 -22.70 1.82 -13.91
N SER A 223 -23.19 2.55 -12.91
CA SER A 223 -22.76 2.49 -11.52
C SER A 223 -23.45 1.49 -10.57
N HIS A 224 -24.43 0.66 -10.96
CA HIS A 224 -25.14 -0.19 -9.97
C HIS A 224 -25.66 -1.55 -10.48
N PRO A 225 -25.65 -2.61 -9.63
CA PRO A 225 -26.25 -3.91 -9.96
C PRO A 225 -27.74 -3.84 -10.30
N GLU A 226 -28.48 -2.88 -9.74
CA GLU A 226 -29.90 -2.66 -10.08
C GLU A 226 -30.07 -2.07 -11.47
N HIS A 227 -29.15 -1.23 -11.93
CA HIS A 227 -29.13 -0.75 -13.31
C HIS A 227 -28.65 -1.82 -14.30
N ILE A 228 -27.76 -2.73 -13.88
CA ILE A 228 -27.42 -3.92 -14.65
C ILE A 228 -28.64 -4.86 -14.71
N ARG A 229 -29.40 -5.01 -13.63
CA ARG A 229 -30.66 -5.75 -13.62
C ARG A 229 -31.71 -5.09 -14.49
N SER A 230 -31.90 -3.76 -14.42
CA SER A 230 -32.85 -3.05 -15.28
C SER A 230 -32.40 -3.08 -16.74
N ALA A 231 -31.10 -3.03 -17.03
CA ALA A 231 -30.57 -3.21 -18.38
C ALA A 231 -30.76 -4.65 -18.87
N GLN A 232 -30.51 -5.65 -18.02
CA GLN A 232 -30.76 -7.07 -18.31
C GLN A 232 -32.26 -7.39 -18.44
N TYR A 233 -33.10 -6.72 -17.66
CA TYR A 233 -34.56 -6.84 -17.65
C TYR A 233 -35.14 -6.14 -18.88
N LYS A 234 -34.67 -4.94 -19.23
CA LYS A 234 -34.95 -4.30 -20.52
C LYS A 234 -34.50 -5.17 -21.68
N LEU A 235 -33.29 -5.74 -21.66
CA LEU A 235 -32.82 -6.72 -22.66
C LEU A 235 -33.67 -8.01 -22.74
N ARG A 236 -34.47 -8.32 -21.71
CA ARG A 236 -35.33 -9.51 -21.63
C ARG A 236 -36.78 -9.20 -22.00
N GLU A 237 -37.31 -8.04 -21.62
CA GLU A 237 -38.66 -7.54 -21.94
C GLU A 237 -38.72 -6.95 -23.35
N GLU A 238 -37.69 -6.23 -23.78
CA GLU A 238 -37.51 -5.81 -25.15
C GLU A 238 -37.05 -7.02 -25.97
N SER A 239 -38.02 -7.88 -26.30
CA SER A 239 -37.97 -8.79 -27.44
C SER A 239 -37.94 -8.01 -28.75
N ILE A 240 -37.04 -7.02 -28.87
CA ILE A 240 -36.78 -6.29 -30.10
C ILE A 240 -36.45 -7.36 -31.16
N LYS A 241 -37.37 -7.49 -32.11
CA LYS A 241 -37.29 -8.34 -33.30
C LYS A 241 -36.15 -7.89 -34.22
N ASP A 242 -35.63 -6.69 -33.99
CA ASP A 242 -34.51 -6.11 -34.73
C ASP A 242 -33.17 -6.63 -34.19
N SER A 243 -32.58 -7.54 -34.96
CA SER A 243 -31.26 -8.11 -34.74
C SER A 243 -30.15 -7.05 -34.71
N SER A 244 -30.35 -5.88 -35.33
CA SER A 244 -29.36 -4.79 -35.39
C SER A 244 -29.28 -3.99 -34.07
N ALA A 245 -30.40 -3.75 -33.39
CA ALA A 245 -30.44 -3.10 -32.08
C ALA A 245 -29.86 -4.00 -30.96
N LYS A 246 -30.11 -5.32 -31.03
CA LYS A 246 -29.39 -6.32 -30.21
C LYS A 246 -27.89 -6.29 -30.49
N LEU A 247 -27.49 -6.13 -31.76
CA LEU A 247 -26.09 -6.05 -32.17
C LEU A 247 -25.41 -4.80 -31.62
N SER A 248 -26.08 -3.65 -31.62
CA SER A 248 -25.53 -2.38 -31.13
C SER A 248 -25.39 -2.34 -29.61
N LEU A 249 -26.38 -2.87 -28.87
CA LEU A 249 -26.28 -3.03 -27.41
C LEU A 249 -25.24 -4.10 -27.04
N ALA A 250 -25.19 -5.24 -27.73
CA ALA A 250 -24.17 -6.26 -27.49
C ALA A 250 -22.75 -5.77 -27.81
N HIS A 251 -22.59 -4.90 -28.83
CA HIS A 251 -21.36 -4.18 -29.12
C HIS A 251 -21.01 -3.18 -28.02
N ALA A 252 -22.00 -2.42 -27.53
CA ALA A 252 -21.82 -1.44 -26.47
C ALA A 252 -21.41 -2.07 -25.12
N TYR A 253 -21.83 -3.32 -24.87
CA TYR A 253 -21.54 -4.07 -23.64
C TYR A 253 -20.45 -5.14 -23.77
N GLY A 254 -19.79 -5.27 -24.93
CA GLY A 254 -18.73 -6.28 -25.14
C GLY A 254 -19.19 -7.74 -25.04
N LEU A 255 -20.50 -7.98 -25.11
CA LEU A 255 -21.15 -9.27 -24.81
C LEU A 255 -21.01 -10.32 -25.93
N ARG A 256 -20.31 -9.99 -27.03
CA ARG A 256 -20.03 -10.92 -28.15
C ARG A 256 -18.61 -11.49 -28.15
N MET A 257 -17.76 -11.17 -27.17
CA MET A 257 -16.51 -11.91 -26.99
C MET A 257 -16.87 -13.31 -26.51
N THR A 258 -16.55 -14.32 -27.32
CA THR A 258 -16.61 -15.71 -26.86
C THR A 258 -15.73 -15.84 -25.61
N LYS A 259 -16.04 -16.77 -24.70
CA LYS A 259 -15.17 -17.03 -23.53
C LYS A 259 -13.70 -17.19 -23.95
N PHE A 260 -13.48 -17.79 -25.12
CA PHE A 260 -12.17 -17.95 -25.73
C PHE A 260 -11.50 -16.61 -26.12
N ALA A 261 -12.23 -15.69 -26.74
CA ALA A 261 -11.68 -14.37 -27.09
C ALA A 261 -11.35 -13.55 -25.82
N LEU A 262 -12.23 -13.58 -24.81
CA LEU A 262 -12.00 -12.92 -23.53
C LEU A 262 -10.81 -13.52 -22.76
N PHE A 263 -10.66 -14.84 -22.83
CA PHE A 263 -9.50 -15.55 -22.26
C PHE A 263 -8.20 -15.13 -22.95
N LYS A 264 -8.15 -15.12 -24.29
CA LYS A 264 -6.98 -14.68 -25.05
C LYS A 264 -6.58 -13.24 -24.74
N GLU A 265 -7.54 -12.32 -24.73
CA GLU A 265 -7.30 -10.92 -24.39
C GLU A 265 -6.74 -10.77 -22.97
N SER A 266 -7.36 -11.46 -22.00
CA SER A 266 -6.94 -11.41 -20.59
C SER A 266 -5.55 -12.01 -20.40
N LEU A 267 -5.26 -13.14 -21.05
CA LEU A 267 -3.97 -13.82 -20.98
C LEU A 267 -2.85 -12.98 -21.62
N LEU A 268 -3.08 -12.48 -22.84
CA LEU A 268 -2.09 -11.65 -23.54
C LEU A 268 -1.85 -10.34 -22.79
N GLY A 269 -2.92 -9.67 -22.35
CA GLY A 269 -2.81 -8.45 -21.58
C GLY A 269 -2.04 -8.65 -20.27
N PHE A 270 -2.34 -9.74 -19.55
CA PHE A 270 -1.62 -10.09 -18.32
C PHE A 270 -0.14 -10.38 -18.59
N PHE A 271 0.17 -11.12 -19.65
CA PHE A 271 1.56 -11.37 -20.05
C PHE A 271 2.33 -10.08 -20.35
N VAL A 272 1.73 -9.14 -21.07
CA VAL A 272 2.36 -7.84 -21.35
C VAL A 272 2.56 -7.04 -20.07
N VAL A 273 1.58 -7.04 -19.15
CA VAL A 273 1.73 -6.41 -17.82
C VAL A 273 2.91 -7.00 -17.07
N LEU A 274 3.07 -8.33 -17.05
CA LEU A 274 4.21 -9.01 -16.40
C LEU A 274 5.55 -8.65 -17.04
N LEU A 275 5.60 -8.59 -18.38
CA LEU A 275 6.81 -8.22 -19.10
C LEU A 275 7.25 -6.79 -18.77
N ILE A 276 6.31 -5.84 -18.77
CA ILE A 276 6.58 -4.44 -18.40
C ILE A 276 7.02 -4.35 -16.94
N ALA A 277 6.30 -5.04 -16.04
CA ALA A 277 6.65 -5.06 -14.62
C ALA A 277 8.06 -5.61 -14.39
N PHE A 278 8.44 -6.67 -15.09
CA PHE A 278 9.79 -7.24 -15.04
C PHE A 278 10.85 -6.26 -15.54
N ILE A 279 10.63 -5.59 -16.68
CA ILE A 279 11.57 -4.59 -17.21
C ILE A 279 11.76 -3.45 -16.21
N ILE A 280 10.68 -2.94 -15.61
CA ILE A 280 10.75 -1.88 -14.60
C ILE A 280 11.46 -2.38 -13.32
N TYR A 281 11.28 -3.64 -12.96
CA TYR A 281 11.95 -4.26 -11.82
C TYR A 281 13.48 -4.29 -11.95
N LEU A 282 14.02 -4.38 -13.16
CA LEU A 282 15.47 -4.44 -13.38
C LEU A 282 16.18 -3.10 -13.14
N LEU A 283 15.52 -1.98 -13.43
CA LEU A 283 16.14 -0.65 -13.40
C LEU A 283 16.68 -0.27 -12.01
N PRO A 284 15.93 -0.44 -10.90
CA PRO A 284 16.45 -0.16 -9.56
C PRO A 284 17.68 -0.99 -9.20
N PHE A 285 17.78 -2.25 -9.64
CA PHE A 285 18.97 -3.06 -9.41
C PHE A 285 20.17 -2.58 -10.22
N TYR A 286 19.94 -2.19 -11.48
CA TYR A 286 20.99 -1.59 -12.30
C TYR A 286 21.55 -0.32 -11.65
N LEU A 287 20.67 0.57 -11.18
CA LEU A 287 21.07 1.77 -10.45
C LEU A 287 21.78 1.43 -9.13
N HIS A 288 21.28 0.45 -8.38
CA HIS A 288 21.89 0.00 -7.12
C HIS A 288 23.35 -0.43 -7.33
N PHE A 289 23.62 -1.31 -8.30
CA PHE A 289 25.00 -1.75 -8.58
C PHE A 289 25.89 -0.62 -9.11
N LYS A 290 25.33 0.31 -9.89
CA LYS A 290 26.10 1.44 -10.44
C LYS A 290 26.46 2.48 -9.38
N LEU A 291 25.59 2.69 -8.40
CA LEU A 291 25.75 3.71 -7.37
C LEU A 291 26.56 3.24 -6.16
N LEU A 292 26.80 1.93 -6.01
CA LEU A 292 27.56 1.34 -4.90
C LEU A 292 28.84 0.64 -5.39
N PRO A 293 29.81 1.37 -5.97
CA PRO A 293 31.02 0.77 -6.52
C PRO A 293 32.07 0.39 -5.47
N ASN A 294 31.95 0.86 -4.22
CA ASN A 294 32.98 0.68 -3.19
C ASN A 294 32.62 -0.47 -2.25
N SER A 295 33.64 -1.15 -1.72
CA SER A 295 33.42 -2.13 -0.64
C SER A 295 32.78 -1.45 0.58
N GLY A 296 31.95 -2.20 1.29
CA GLY A 296 31.21 -1.76 2.46
C GLY A 296 30.63 -2.95 3.22
N PRO A 297 29.99 -2.74 4.38
CA PRO A 297 29.62 -3.81 5.32
C PRO A 297 28.73 -4.93 4.75
N GLY A 298 28.06 -4.69 3.62
CA GLY A 298 27.21 -5.68 2.97
C GLY A 298 27.93 -6.61 2.01
N ASP A 299 29.20 -6.37 1.69
CA ASP A 299 29.94 -7.17 0.71
C ASP A 299 30.20 -8.61 1.18
N ALA A 300 30.29 -8.82 2.51
CA ALA A 300 30.43 -10.11 3.15
C ALA A 300 29.30 -11.11 2.85
N PHE A 301 28.14 -10.62 2.40
CA PHE A 301 27.02 -11.46 1.96
C PHE A 301 27.19 -11.98 0.52
N MET A 302 28.12 -11.42 -0.24
CA MET A 302 28.32 -11.73 -1.65
C MET A 302 29.51 -12.67 -1.85
N SER A 303 29.58 -13.30 -3.02
CA SER A 303 30.69 -14.16 -3.41
C SER A 303 32.00 -13.38 -3.52
N GLN A 304 33.14 -14.08 -3.41
CA GLN A 304 34.46 -13.47 -3.63
C GLN A 304 34.57 -12.80 -5.00
N SER A 305 33.97 -13.38 -6.05
CA SER A 305 33.95 -12.78 -7.39
C SER A 305 33.22 -11.44 -7.43
N PHE A 306 32.13 -11.30 -6.68
CA PHE A 306 31.40 -10.03 -6.58
C PHE A 306 32.20 -9.01 -5.78
N GLN A 307 32.74 -9.43 -4.62
CA GLN A 307 33.55 -8.58 -3.74
C GLN A 307 34.76 -8.00 -4.49
N GLN A 308 35.44 -8.81 -5.31
CA GLN A 308 36.60 -8.37 -6.11
C GLN A 308 36.29 -7.28 -7.13
N GLU A 309 35.03 -7.10 -7.54
CA GLU A 309 34.64 -5.99 -8.42
C GLU A 309 34.44 -4.67 -7.65
N LEU A 310 34.14 -4.76 -6.35
CA LEU A 310 34.02 -3.58 -5.49
C LEU A 310 35.41 -2.97 -5.27
N LYS A 311 35.48 -1.64 -5.32
CA LYS A 311 36.73 -0.91 -5.10
C LYS A 311 37.16 -1.05 -3.64
N TYR A 312 38.33 -1.64 -3.43
CA TYR A 312 39.06 -1.63 -2.15
C TYR A 312 40.12 -0.51 -2.13
N GLY A 313 39.84 0.64 -2.76
CA GLY A 313 40.83 1.71 -2.93
C GLY A 313 42.02 1.32 -3.82
N ARG A 314 41.86 0.32 -4.71
CA ARG A 314 42.86 -0.11 -5.70
C ARG A 314 42.22 -0.24 -7.08
N ASP A 315 43.02 -0.10 -8.14
CA ASP A 315 42.60 -0.40 -9.51
C ASP A 315 42.51 -1.93 -9.68
N ASN A 316 41.29 -2.46 -9.69
CA ASN A 316 41.03 -3.89 -9.79
C ASN A 316 41.31 -4.39 -11.23
N VAL A 317 42.10 -5.46 -11.38
CA VAL A 317 42.47 -6.11 -12.67
C VAL A 317 41.58 -7.33 -12.98
N PHE A 318 40.41 -7.42 -12.36
CA PHE A 318 39.53 -8.59 -12.48
C PHE A 318 38.50 -8.45 -13.60
N GLN A 319 38.05 -9.59 -14.15
CA GLN A 319 36.94 -9.64 -15.10
C GLN A 319 35.65 -9.18 -14.39
N PRO A 320 35.01 -8.08 -14.83
CA PRO A 320 33.81 -7.57 -14.17
C PRO A 320 32.62 -8.52 -14.38
N LEU A 321 31.80 -8.70 -13.34
CA LEU A 321 30.57 -9.47 -13.46
C LEU A 321 29.57 -8.70 -14.32
N ASN A 322 28.90 -9.41 -15.23
CA ASN A 322 27.82 -8.78 -15.99
C ASN A 322 26.61 -8.54 -15.08
N PHE A 323 25.71 -7.67 -15.53
CA PHE A 323 24.50 -7.30 -14.78
C PHE A 323 23.67 -8.51 -14.33
N TRP A 324 23.51 -9.52 -15.18
CA TRP A 324 22.68 -10.69 -14.89
C TRP A 324 23.28 -11.59 -13.81
N GLN A 325 24.61 -11.72 -13.78
CA GLN A 325 25.32 -12.42 -12.72
C GLN A 325 25.07 -11.73 -11.38
N LYS A 326 25.34 -10.42 -11.29
CA LYS A 326 25.08 -9.63 -10.07
C LYS A 326 23.63 -9.66 -9.64
N PHE A 327 22.71 -9.47 -10.58
CA PHE A 327 21.27 -9.47 -10.32
C PHE A 327 20.81 -10.82 -9.77
N THR A 328 21.25 -11.92 -10.38
CA THR A 328 20.86 -13.27 -9.97
C THR A 328 21.48 -13.64 -8.63
N GLU A 329 22.75 -13.31 -8.41
CA GLU A 329 23.44 -13.52 -7.14
C GLU A 329 22.75 -12.76 -6.01
N LEU A 330 22.55 -11.44 -6.15
CA LEU A 330 21.89 -10.63 -5.14
C LEU A 330 20.47 -11.13 -4.85
N ASN A 331 19.66 -11.43 -5.85
CA ASN A 331 18.28 -11.91 -5.61
C ASN A 331 18.25 -13.28 -4.94
N LYS A 332 19.19 -14.19 -5.25
CA LYS A 332 19.34 -15.46 -4.54
C LYS A 332 19.73 -15.22 -3.09
N THR A 333 20.70 -14.34 -2.83
CA THR A 333 21.12 -13.99 -1.47
C THR A 333 19.99 -13.34 -0.67
N MET A 334 19.22 -12.43 -1.28
CA MET A 334 18.03 -11.83 -0.68
C MET A 334 16.98 -12.90 -0.33
N TYR A 335 16.72 -13.86 -1.23
CA TYR A 335 15.79 -14.95 -0.99
C TYR A 335 16.25 -15.85 0.16
N THR A 336 17.50 -16.31 0.13
CA THR A 336 18.09 -17.15 1.17
C THR A 336 18.10 -16.45 2.53
N ALA A 337 18.46 -15.17 2.58
CA ALA A 337 18.45 -14.38 3.80
C ALA A 337 17.03 -14.20 4.36
N ASN A 338 16.02 -13.99 3.49
CA ASN A 338 14.61 -13.98 3.93
C ASN A 338 14.19 -15.35 4.47
N ALA A 339 14.52 -16.44 3.77
CA ALA A 339 14.09 -17.80 4.13
C ALA A 339 14.73 -18.28 5.45
N ASN A 340 15.98 -17.87 5.71
CA ASN A 340 16.76 -18.31 6.86
C ASN A 340 16.78 -17.30 8.02
N LEU A 341 15.91 -16.27 8.00
CA LEU A 341 15.83 -15.31 9.10
C LEU A 341 15.19 -15.97 10.33
N THR A 342 16.01 -16.43 11.26
CA THR A 342 15.61 -17.09 12.51
C THR A 342 15.60 -16.15 13.71
N ALA A 343 16.09 -14.91 13.56
CA ALA A 343 16.14 -13.94 14.64
C ALA A 343 14.73 -13.67 15.20
N GLU A 344 14.59 -13.77 16.51
CA GLU A 344 13.37 -13.39 17.22
C GLU A 344 13.41 -11.91 17.61
N HIS A 345 12.23 -11.29 17.70
CA HIS A 345 12.11 -9.91 18.14
C HIS A 345 10.94 -9.76 19.11
N PRO A 346 11.09 -9.08 20.26
CA PRO A 346 10.02 -8.94 21.27
C PRO A 346 8.72 -8.38 20.71
N PHE A 347 8.82 -7.41 19.79
CA PHE A 347 7.67 -6.77 19.13
C PHE A 347 7.22 -7.48 17.84
N GLY A 348 7.83 -8.62 17.49
CA GLY A 348 7.37 -9.46 16.38
C GLY A 348 6.01 -10.10 16.70
N SER A 349 5.15 -10.21 15.69
CA SER A 349 3.80 -10.75 15.82
C SER A 349 3.41 -11.62 14.64
N LYS A 350 2.58 -12.65 14.91
CA LYS A 350 2.05 -13.55 13.88
C LYS A 350 0.82 -12.94 13.20
N TRP A 351 0.51 -13.43 12.00
CA TRP A 351 -0.52 -12.87 11.11
C TRP A 351 -1.91 -12.75 11.75
N TYR A 352 -2.29 -13.68 12.63
CA TYR A 352 -3.61 -13.69 13.29
C TYR A 352 -3.75 -12.59 14.35
N ALA A 353 -2.64 -12.06 14.86
CA ALA A 353 -2.63 -10.96 15.84
C ALA A 353 -2.97 -9.61 15.19
N TRP A 354 -2.75 -9.48 13.88
CA TRP A 354 -2.79 -8.20 13.18
C TRP A 354 -4.21 -7.63 12.99
N PRO A 355 -5.23 -8.39 12.56
CA PRO A 355 -6.59 -7.84 12.42
C PRO A 355 -7.17 -7.29 13.73
N LEU A 356 -6.71 -7.82 14.87
CA LEU A 356 -7.13 -7.39 16.20
C LEU A 356 -6.34 -6.20 16.73
N ASN A 357 -5.27 -5.78 16.04
CA ASN A 357 -4.30 -4.80 16.53
C ASN A 357 -3.72 -5.18 17.91
N SER A 358 -3.56 -6.48 18.17
CA SER A 358 -3.28 -7.00 19.52
C SER A 358 -1.83 -6.85 19.97
N LYS A 359 -0.89 -6.67 19.03
CA LYS A 359 0.54 -6.50 19.33
C LYS A 359 1.13 -5.34 18.53
N PRO A 360 0.96 -4.08 19.00
CA PRO A 360 1.62 -2.91 18.46
C PRO A 360 3.16 -3.04 18.49
N VAL A 361 3.84 -2.33 17.59
CA VAL A 361 5.30 -2.31 17.55
C VAL A 361 5.80 -1.03 18.17
N TYR A 362 6.69 -1.13 19.16
CA TYR A 362 7.28 0.03 19.80
C TYR A 362 8.38 0.63 18.92
N TYR A 363 8.30 1.93 18.66
CA TYR A 363 9.21 2.60 17.73
C TYR A 363 10.28 3.44 18.42
N TRP A 364 9.92 4.09 19.52
CA TRP A 364 10.78 5.06 20.17
C TRP A 364 10.21 5.50 21.53
N ASN A 365 11.10 5.95 22.41
CA ASN A 365 10.77 6.71 23.60
C ASN A 365 11.77 7.81 23.91
N GLN A 366 11.25 8.78 24.66
CA GLN A 366 12.04 9.69 25.46
C GLN A 366 11.71 9.46 26.93
N ASP A 367 12.76 9.29 27.72
CA ASP A 367 12.65 9.21 29.17
C ASP A 367 12.22 10.57 29.75
N THR A 368 11.71 10.52 30.98
CA THR A 368 11.19 11.69 31.70
C THR A 368 12.20 12.83 31.71
N LEU A 369 11.78 14.00 31.25
CA LEU A 369 12.56 15.22 31.42
C LEU A 369 12.56 15.62 32.89
N ASP A 370 13.71 16.00 33.45
CA ASP A 370 13.83 16.41 34.86
C ASP A 370 12.84 17.53 35.23
N ALA A 371 12.54 18.42 34.28
CA ALA A 371 11.58 19.51 34.44
C ALA A 371 10.10 19.06 34.48
N LEU A 372 9.78 17.84 34.02
CA LEU A 372 8.43 17.29 33.98
C LEU A 372 8.41 15.81 34.43
N PRO A 373 8.55 15.55 35.74
CA PRO A 373 8.59 14.18 36.27
C PRO A 373 7.37 13.35 35.85
N GLY A 374 7.63 12.14 35.35
CA GLY A 374 6.59 11.19 34.91
C GLY A 374 5.97 11.46 33.53
N TRP A 375 6.25 12.61 32.89
CA TRP A 375 5.82 12.84 31.51
C TRP A 375 6.66 12.00 30.55
N GLN A 376 6.00 11.37 29.58
CA GLN A 376 6.65 10.44 28.67
C GLN A 376 6.25 10.72 27.24
N ALA A 377 7.20 10.59 26.33
CA ALA A 377 6.96 10.61 24.90
C ALA A 377 7.27 9.22 24.35
N ARG A 378 6.33 8.65 23.60
CA ARG A 378 6.44 7.29 23.05
C ARG A 378 5.88 7.27 21.64
N ILE A 379 6.51 6.51 20.76
CA ILE A 379 5.96 6.20 19.44
C ILE A 379 5.62 4.72 19.38
N TYR A 380 4.37 4.43 19.03
CA TYR A 380 3.90 3.10 18.71
C TYR A 380 3.40 3.05 17.27
N PHE A 381 3.84 2.03 16.55
CA PHE A 381 3.17 1.61 15.33
C PHE A 381 1.96 0.75 15.70
N SER A 382 0.78 1.36 15.58
CA SER A 382 -0.52 0.78 15.86
C SER A 382 -1.53 1.35 14.87
N GLY A 383 -2.51 0.54 14.46
CA GLY A 383 -3.70 1.04 13.79
C GLY A 383 -4.54 1.92 14.69
N ASN A 384 -5.55 2.57 14.12
CA ASN A 384 -6.67 3.09 14.90
C ASN A 384 -7.56 1.89 15.32
N PRO A 385 -7.59 1.50 16.62
CA PRO A 385 -8.25 0.25 17.03
C PRO A 385 -9.74 0.23 16.66
N VAL A 386 -10.44 1.36 16.81
CA VAL A 386 -11.86 1.49 16.46
C VAL A 386 -12.08 1.25 14.97
N LEU A 387 -11.26 1.88 14.13
CA LEU A 387 -11.34 1.70 12.68
C LEU A 387 -11.08 0.25 12.28
N TRP A 388 -10.03 -0.36 12.82
CA TRP A 388 -9.63 -1.73 12.47
C TRP A 388 -10.67 -2.76 12.91
N TRP A 389 -11.24 -2.62 14.09
CA TRP A 389 -12.27 -3.52 14.58
C TRP A 389 -13.57 -3.38 13.78
N LEU A 390 -13.99 -2.15 13.46
CA LEU A 390 -15.14 -1.93 12.59
C LEU A 390 -14.90 -2.48 11.17
N ALA A 391 -13.68 -2.37 10.66
CA ALA A 391 -13.28 -2.95 9.38
C ALA A 391 -13.29 -4.49 9.43
N GLY A 392 -12.83 -5.09 10.53
CA GLY A 392 -12.90 -6.53 10.78
C GLY A 392 -14.34 -7.05 10.89
N LEU A 393 -15.21 -6.36 11.62
CA LEU A 393 -16.64 -6.69 11.70
C LEU A 393 -17.31 -6.57 10.32
N SER A 394 -16.95 -5.54 9.54
CA SER A 394 -17.43 -5.36 8.17
C SER A 394 -17.00 -6.49 7.24
N LEU A 395 -15.75 -6.96 7.38
CA LEU A 395 -15.23 -8.13 6.67
C LEU A 395 -16.03 -9.40 7.01
N ILE A 396 -16.24 -9.67 8.31
CA ILE A 396 -17.03 -10.82 8.78
C ILE A 396 -18.46 -10.75 8.24
N PHE A 397 -19.10 -9.59 8.30
CA PHE A 397 -20.44 -9.40 7.75
C PHE A 397 -20.52 -9.74 6.25
N VAL A 398 -19.53 -9.32 5.44
CA VAL A 398 -19.48 -9.65 4.01
C VAL A 398 -19.22 -11.14 3.78
N LEU A 399 -18.34 -11.77 4.58
CA LEU A 399 -18.08 -13.20 4.51
C LEU A 399 -19.35 -14.01 4.81
N LEU A 400 -20.07 -13.71 5.90
CA LEU A 400 -21.33 -14.35 6.24
C LEU A 400 -22.42 -14.08 5.18
N SER A 401 -22.44 -12.86 4.61
CA SER A 401 -23.35 -12.53 3.51
C SER A 401 -23.02 -13.30 2.23
N SER A 402 -21.79 -13.79 2.08
CA SER A 402 -21.36 -14.58 0.91
C SER A 402 -21.72 -16.07 1.01
N THR A 403 -22.01 -16.60 2.21
CA THR A 403 -22.37 -18.03 2.40
C THR A 403 -23.83 -18.31 2.00
N THR A 404 -24.75 -17.39 2.26
CA THR A 404 -26.18 -17.58 1.98
C THR A 404 -26.53 -17.29 0.52
N LYS A 405 -27.26 -18.22 -0.14
CA LYS A 405 -27.59 -18.14 -1.58
C LYS A 405 -28.32 -16.85 -1.98
N ASN A 406 -29.20 -16.35 -1.11
CA ASN A 406 -30.00 -15.15 -1.38
C ASN A 406 -29.15 -13.87 -1.29
N SER A 407 -28.31 -13.74 -0.26
CA SER A 407 -27.43 -12.60 -0.07
C SER A 407 -26.28 -12.59 -1.09
N ARG A 408 -25.69 -13.76 -1.42
CA ARG A 408 -24.66 -13.91 -2.46
C ARG A 408 -25.09 -13.33 -3.81
N ARG A 409 -26.35 -13.55 -4.19
CA ARG A 409 -26.91 -13.01 -5.44
C ARG A 409 -26.97 -11.48 -5.44
N ARG A 410 -27.25 -10.88 -4.28
CA ARG A 410 -27.37 -9.42 -4.07
C ARG A 410 -26.01 -8.71 -3.94
N LEU A 411 -24.99 -9.38 -3.39
CA LEU A 411 -23.65 -8.78 -3.24
C LEU A 411 -23.05 -8.36 -4.57
N SER A 412 -22.58 -7.12 -4.65
CA SER A 412 -21.86 -6.59 -5.83
C SER A 412 -20.50 -7.29 -6.01
N PRO A 413 -20.01 -7.50 -7.26
CA PRO A 413 -18.70 -8.10 -7.53
C PRO A 413 -17.53 -7.43 -6.79
N ILE A 414 -17.64 -6.13 -6.52
CA ILE A 414 -16.66 -5.34 -5.75
C ILE A 414 -16.26 -6.01 -4.42
N PHE A 415 -17.22 -6.58 -3.68
CA PHE A 415 -16.93 -7.20 -2.39
C PHE A 415 -16.04 -8.43 -2.54
N TYR A 416 -16.22 -9.22 -3.59
CA TYR A 416 -15.37 -10.39 -3.85
C TYR A 416 -13.96 -10.00 -4.29
N ILE A 417 -13.82 -8.90 -5.04
CA ILE A 417 -12.51 -8.33 -5.39
C ILE A 417 -11.79 -7.86 -4.12
N LEU A 418 -12.50 -7.20 -3.20
CA LEU A 418 -11.92 -6.73 -1.94
C LEU A 418 -11.57 -7.88 -1.00
N LEU A 419 -12.41 -8.92 -0.91
CA LEU A 419 -12.08 -10.14 -0.16
C LEU A 419 -10.85 -10.84 -0.75
N LEU A 420 -10.78 -10.96 -2.08
CA LEU A 420 -9.61 -11.50 -2.76
C LEU A 420 -8.36 -10.69 -2.42
N GLY A 421 -8.43 -9.36 -2.47
CA GLY A 421 -7.31 -8.49 -2.12
C GLY A 421 -6.86 -8.63 -0.66
N TYR A 422 -7.81 -8.72 0.27
CA TYR A 422 -7.56 -8.97 1.68
C TYR A 422 -6.81 -10.30 1.89
N PHE A 423 -7.34 -11.40 1.36
CA PHE A 423 -6.74 -12.72 1.57
C PHE A 423 -5.46 -12.95 0.75
N ALA A 424 -5.33 -12.38 -0.44
CA ALA A 424 -4.11 -12.49 -1.23
C ALA A 424 -2.90 -11.85 -0.53
N ASN A 425 -3.13 -10.81 0.26
CA ASN A 425 -2.09 -10.17 1.07
C ASN A 425 -1.87 -10.85 2.43
N LEU A 426 -2.91 -11.44 3.05
CA LEU A 426 -2.80 -12.05 4.37
C LEU A 426 -2.33 -13.52 4.33
N LEU A 427 -2.89 -14.34 3.45
CA LEU A 427 -2.67 -15.79 3.42
C LEU A 427 -1.20 -16.20 3.26
N PRO A 428 -0.35 -15.51 2.47
CA PRO A 428 1.06 -15.87 2.39
C PRO A 428 1.75 -15.92 3.75
N PHE A 429 1.37 -15.04 4.69
CA PHE A 429 1.95 -14.99 6.02
C PHE A 429 1.59 -16.17 6.93
N ILE A 430 0.64 -17.02 6.54
CA ILE A 430 0.41 -18.31 7.20
C ILE A 430 1.63 -19.22 7.05
N PHE A 431 2.31 -19.13 5.91
CA PHE A 431 3.46 -19.97 5.56
C PHE A 431 4.81 -19.30 5.87
N VAL A 432 4.80 -18.07 6.40
CA VAL A 432 6.02 -17.32 6.75
C VAL A 432 6.40 -17.63 8.20
N ASN A 433 7.47 -18.40 8.37
CA ASN A 433 7.95 -18.82 9.69
C ASN A 433 8.85 -17.79 10.39
N ARG A 434 9.57 -16.94 9.62
CA ARG A 434 10.45 -15.88 10.14
C ARG A 434 9.70 -14.85 10.98
N VAL A 435 10.46 -14.01 11.69
CA VAL A 435 9.90 -12.83 12.38
C VAL A 435 9.15 -11.94 11.40
N ALA A 436 7.93 -11.55 11.79
CA ALA A 436 7.08 -10.63 11.07
C ALA A 436 6.51 -9.60 12.05
N PHE A 437 6.01 -8.51 11.51
CA PHE A 437 5.60 -7.34 12.28
C PHE A 437 4.27 -6.80 11.76
N LEU A 438 3.58 -6.04 12.60
CA LEU A 438 2.25 -5.51 12.32
C LEU A 438 2.18 -4.71 11.01
N TYR A 439 3.25 -4.03 10.60
CA TYR A 439 3.27 -3.24 9.35
C TYR A 439 3.09 -4.09 8.08
N HIS A 440 3.36 -5.39 8.14
CA HIS A 440 3.06 -6.32 7.05
C HIS A 440 1.55 -6.46 6.78
N TYR A 441 0.70 -6.06 7.73
CA TYR A 441 -0.75 -6.09 7.58
C TYR A 441 -1.31 -4.91 6.78
N LEU A 442 -0.53 -3.84 6.54
CA LEU A 442 -1.07 -2.64 5.90
C LEU A 442 -1.68 -2.85 4.52
N PRO A 443 -1.05 -3.59 3.57
CA PRO A 443 -1.70 -3.92 2.30
C PRO A 443 -3.06 -4.59 2.52
N THR A 444 -3.14 -5.51 3.48
CA THR A 444 -4.39 -6.22 3.85
C THR A 444 -5.44 -5.27 4.44
N ALA A 445 -5.04 -4.39 5.37
CA ALA A 445 -5.92 -3.47 6.09
C ALA A 445 -6.69 -2.53 5.14
N MET A 446 -6.04 -2.09 4.06
CA MET A 446 -6.64 -1.23 3.03
C MET A 446 -7.93 -1.81 2.44
N TYR A 447 -7.93 -3.12 2.13
CA TYR A 447 -9.12 -3.77 1.58
C TYR A 447 -10.25 -3.86 2.61
N ALA A 448 -9.92 -4.11 3.89
CA ALA A 448 -10.92 -4.11 4.96
C ALA A 448 -11.55 -2.72 5.16
N ILE A 449 -10.73 -1.65 5.11
CA ILE A 449 -11.19 -0.26 5.19
C ILE A 449 -12.07 0.11 3.98
N LEU A 450 -11.76 -0.38 2.77
CA LEU A 450 -12.64 -0.22 1.60
C LEU A 450 -13.99 -0.92 1.78
N ILE A 451 -14.00 -2.13 2.34
CA ILE A 451 -15.24 -2.85 2.65
C ILE A 451 -16.10 -2.04 3.62
N LEU A 452 -15.50 -1.57 4.73
CA LEU A 452 -16.18 -0.70 5.69
C LEU A 452 -16.74 0.56 5.02
N SER A 453 -15.94 1.23 4.19
CA SER A 453 -16.33 2.46 3.48
C SER A 453 -17.56 2.24 2.58
N LEU A 454 -17.61 1.11 1.86
CA LEU A 454 -18.75 0.74 1.03
C LEU A 454 -19.99 0.45 1.86
N LEU A 455 -19.84 -0.31 2.95
CA LEU A 455 -20.96 -0.65 3.83
C LEU A 455 -21.52 0.60 4.50
N LEU A 456 -20.66 1.48 5.05
CA LEU A 456 -21.11 2.72 5.69
C LEU A 456 -21.95 3.59 4.76
N ILE A 457 -21.52 3.76 3.51
CA ILE A 457 -22.30 4.52 2.52
C ILE A 457 -23.60 3.80 2.17
N ASN A 458 -23.59 2.48 2.00
CA ASN A 458 -24.80 1.71 1.72
C ASN A 458 -25.81 1.74 2.88
N PHE A 459 -25.34 1.75 4.13
CA PHE A 459 -26.17 1.80 5.34
C PHE A 459 -26.60 3.22 5.72
N ARG A 460 -25.90 4.26 5.26
CA ARG A 460 -26.25 5.67 5.52
C ARG A 460 -27.69 6.02 5.13
N SER A 461 -28.20 5.41 4.06
CA SER A 461 -29.59 5.59 3.61
C SER A 461 -30.62 5.05 4.62
N LYS A 462 -30.24 4.05 5.42
CA LYS A 462 -31.08 3.44 6.46
C LYS A 462 -30.99 4.20 7.78
N SER A 463 -29.79 4.62 8.19
CA SER A 463 -29.60 5.38 9.43
C SER A 463 -28.43 6.36 9.31
N LYS A 464 -28.76 7.67 9.22
CA LYS A 464 -27.77 8.75 9.26
C LYS A 464 -27.12 8.87 10.64
N THR A 465 -27.87 8.60 11.70
CA THR A 465 -27.38 8.63 13.09
C THR A 465 -26.29 7.59 13.29
N PHE A 466 -26.53 6.33 12.88
CA PHE A 466 -25.52 5.28 12.96
C PHE A 466 -24.25 5.67 12.19
N PHE A 467 -24.41 6.17 10.95
CA PHE A 467 -23.28 6.64 10.14
C PHE A 467 -22.43 7.68 10.88
N TRP A 468 -23.04 8.74 11.43
CA TRP A 468 -22.29 9.80 12.10
C TRP A 468 -21.70 9.36 13.45
N ILE A 469 -22.37 8.50 14.20
CA ILE A 469 -21.81 7.89 15.42
C ILE A 469 -20.56 7.09 15.07
N THR A 470 -20.61 6.25 14.03
CA THR A 470 -19.44 5.48 13.60
C THR A 470 -18.27 6.39 13.20
N ILE A 471 -18.53 7.45 12.43
CA ILE A 471 -17.49 8.42 12.06
C ILE A 471 -16.92 9.13 13.31
N ALA A 472 -17.75 9.53 14.26
CA ALA A 472 -17.32 10.17 15.50
C ALA A 472 -16.44 9.23 16.36
N LEU A 473 -16.80 7.95 16.47
CA LEU A 473 -15.99 6.95 17.18
C LEU A 473 -14.63 6.73 16.52
N ILE A 474 -14.56 6.73 15.19
CA ILE A 474 -13.29 6.59 14.46
C ILE A 474 -12.40 7.82 14.67
N ILE A 475 -12.98 9.03 14.61
CA ILE A 475 -12.26 10.28 14.92
C ILE A 475 -11.75 10.26 16.37
N PHE A 476 -12.58 9.83 17.32
CA PHE A 476 -12.18 9.67 18.71
C PHE A 476 -10.99 8.71 18.85
N GLY A 477 -11.07 7.53 18.23
CA GLY A 477 -9.97 6.56 18.23
C GLY A 477 -8.66 7.13 17.66
N PHE A 478 -8.74 7.95 16.60
CA PHE A 478 -7.59 8.64 16.03
C PHE A 478 -7.02 9.68 17.00
N ILE A 479 -7.86 10.51 17.63
CA ILE A 479 -7.42 11.56 18.57
C ILE A 479 -6.71 10.95 19.78
N ILE A 480 -7.22 9.85 20.33
CA ILE A 480 -6.57 9.16 21.47
C ILE A 480 -5.22 8.56 21.07
N THR A 481 -5.13 8.01 19.85
CA THR A 481 -3.91 7.30 19.39
C THR A 481 -2.87 8.24 18.76
N ALA A 482 -3.29 9.37 18.20
CA ALA A 482 -2.43 10.31 17.47
C ALA A 482 -1.20 10.79 18.26
N PRO A 483 -1.30 11.13 19.55
CA PRO A 483 -0.12 11.50 20.33
C PRO A 483 0.97 10.41 20.35
N LEU A 484 0.57 9.13 20.37
CA LEU A 484 1.48 7.98 20.28
C LEU A 484 1.99 7.70 18.85
N SER A 485 1.40 8.32 17.83
CA SER A 485 1.92 8.28 16.46
C SER A 485 2.90 9.42 16.19
N TYR A 486 2.62 10.62 16.73
CA TYR A 486 3.47 11.79 16.60
C TYR A 486 4.65 11.81 17.58
N GLY A 487 4.58 11.01 18.65
CA GLY A 487 5.57 10.98 19.72
C GLY A 487 5.45 12.13 20.69
N TRP A 488 4.26 12.71 20.87
CA TRP A 488 4.08 13.86 21.77
C TRP A 488 4.40 13.51 23.22
N LEU A 489 4.89 14.51 23.96
CA LEU A 489 5.10 14.41 25.39
C LEU A 489 3.73 14.45 26.10
N LEU A 490 3.43 13.42 26.88
CA LEU A 490 2.13 13.21 27.51
C LEU A 490 2.24 13.16 29.04
N PRO A 491 1.25 13.70 29.77
CA PRO A 491 1.11 13.45 31.20
C PRO A 491 0.95 11.95 31.48
N PRO A 492 1.43 11.43 32.64
CA PRO A 492 1.44 10.01 32.95
C PRO A 492 0.08 9.32 32.77
N GLN A 493 -1.00 9.93 33.28
CA GLN A 493 -2.36 9.37 33.22
C GLN A 493 -2.85 9.21 31.77
N PHE A 494 -2.60 10.22 30.93
CA PHE A 494 -3.02 10.18 29.52
C PHE A 494 -2.13 9.24 28.71
N SER A 495 -0.82 9.21 28.97
CA SER A 495 0.12 8.25 28.36
C SER A 495 -0.30 6.82 28.65
N GLN A 496 -0.68 6.51 29.89
CA GLN A 496 -1.17 5.19 30.29
C GLN A 496 -2.48 4.85 29.59
N LEU A 497 -3.47 5.76 29.59
CA LEU A 497 -4.75 5.55 28.93
C LEU A 497 -4.59 5.31 27.42
N ALA A 498 -3.81 6.14 26.73
CA ALA A 498 -3.56 5.99 25.31
C ALA A 498 -2.83 4.67 25.01
N THR A 499 -1.87 4.27 25.85
CA THR A 499 -1.14 3.01 25.71
C THR A 499 -2.07 1.81 25.92
N GLN A 500 -2.91 1.82 26.96
CA GLN A 500 -3.91 0.78 27.21
C GLN A 500 -4.92 0.68 26.07
N PHE A 501 -5.29 1.79 25.46
CA PHE A 501 -6.22 1.83 24.33
C PHE A 501 -5.70 1.11 23.07
N ILE A 502 -4.37 1.12 22.84
CA ILE A 502 -3.77 0.39 21.73
C ILE A 502 -3.28 -1.01 22.10
N ILE A 503 -3.00 -1.27 23.38
CA ILE A 503 -2.58 -2.56 23.92
C ILE A 503 -3.73 -3.20 24.72
N LEU A 504 -4.89 -3.36 24.09
CA LEU A 504 -6.09 -3.88 24.79
C LEU A 504 -6.01 -5.38 25.15
N PHE A 505 -4.92 -6.07 24.79
CA PHE A 505 -4.77 -7.53 24.91
C PHE A 505 -3.45 -8.03 25.53
N ASN A 506 -2.64 -7.17 26.19
CA ASN A 506 -1.46 -7.65 26.95
C ASN A 506 -1.59 -7.42 28.45
#